data_AF-A0A8T5AVF3-F1
#
_entry.id   AF-A0A8T5AVF3-F1
#
_cell.length_a   1.000
_cell.length_b   1.000
_cell.length_c   1.000
_cell.angle_alpha   90.00
_cell.angle_beta   90.00
_cell.angle_gamma   90.00
#
_symmetry.space_group_name_H-M   'P 1'
#
loop_
_entity.id
_entity.type
_entity.pdbx_description
1 polymer ?
#
loop_
_entity_poly.entity_id
_entity_poly.type
_entity_poly.pdbx_seq_one_letter_code
_entity_poly.pdbx_strand_id
1 'polypeptide(L)'
;LVTSSTSAFTSLGSLKVINEVDTKRAALYDGILFHHQDYSNGGFGDFSGLGGAQSVPQVGERFLAEFKALYGDKIIMAPRAWAYIGYSMRGTCLLSANGLVPYDYENKKAVIRPIRGFLGMTPEEKDITSVDKAIINGTWFTENMADKPVAIISDKMAKGLGVKLFDTISVSGFNFKVVGIFDDRILLEGLKDLDDLGLTIWDDRVPGYSGRVSPDELVIIPYKTLLIMCKGWIVSVAIKFKPEFADKNSIVQVAREIYKQTDGFFPVPLYMGIEGTVWNLSPQSIVTIFGWQQQIVPVIISSMVILGLMISSTEERRREIHVLSTVGLSPFHVAFLFLSESITYSVVGGILGYILSIIMAMLGGIFGAGGQLNYASTTVVTTVSIMMIAILGVTVYPVIKASRMITPSLERRWKISPPKGDIWEVTLPFFVTEDEEADGVLSYIHELLMGHLAEDSEIFRLKPPIKLMEQKDPKMHVRALAFESLLAPYDLGITQHAELLDVKSMETKRHNFSLHMKRLAGPRGSWITFGKEFIDLIRKQVLLWRSFRPDERVEYQSRFRDLLLKMEKENAKGEGADKNE
;
A
#
# COMPACT_ATOMS: atom_id res chain seq x y z
N LEU A 1 -3.53 24.92 4.71
CA LEU A 1 -2.99 24.61 6.06
C LEU A 1 -2.84 23.11 6.29
N VAL A 2 -3.90 22.32 6.13
CA VAL A 2 -3.89 20.84 6.29
C VAL A 2 -2.86 20.14 5.40
N THR A 3 -2.87 20.47 4.10
CA THR A 3 -1.88 19.97 3.14
C THR A 3 -0.47 20.37 3.53
N SER A 4 -0.30 21.56 4.09
CA SER A 4 1.00 22.09 4.49
C SER A 4 1.57 21.31 5.68
N SER A 5 0.75 21.11 6.73
CA SER A 5 1.10 20.28 7.89
C SER A 5 1.39 18.84 7.47
N THR A 6 0.51 18.21 6.69
CA THR A 6 0.70 16.82 6.23
C THR A 6 2.01 16.68 5.46
N SER A 7 2.29 17.62 4.53
CA SER A 7 3.49 17.56 3.70
C SER A 7 4.76 17.70 4.53
N ALA A 8 4.80 18.66 5.45
CA ALA A 8 5.96 18.87 6.32
C ALA A 8 6.29 17.61 7.15
N PHE A 9 5.29 16.87 7.62
CA PHE A 9 5.49 15.65 8.39
C PHE A 9 5.86 14.44 7.52
N THR A 10 5.19 14.24 6.40
CA THR A 10 5.51 13.12 5.49
C THR A 10 6.90 13.24 4.85
N SER A 11 7.41 14.47 4.76
CA SER A 11 8.75 14.77 4.21
C SER A 11 9.88 14.59 5.22
N LEU A 12 9.62 14.18 6.47
CA LEU A 12 10.69 13.77 7.39
C LEU A 12 11.37 12.51 6.84
N GLY A 13 12.67 12.61 6.52
CA GLY A 13 13.44 11.50 5.97
C GLY A 13 13.53 10.29 6.90
N SER A 14 13.87 9.13 6.33
CA SER A 14 14.15 7.93 7.10
C SER A 14 15.28 8.19 8.10
N LEU A 15 15.05 7.86 9.37
CA LEU A 15 16.13 7.82 10.35
C LEU A 15 17.00 6.60 10.02
N LYS A 16 18.26 6.84 9.66
CA LYS A 16 19.25 5.76 9.63
C LYS A 16 19.55 5.37 11.07
N VAL A 17 19.20 4.14 11.43
CA VAL A 17 19.62 3.57 12.71
C VAL A 17 20.68 2.52 12.42
N ILE A 18 21.78 2.63 13.14
CA ILE A 18 22.87 1.66 13.08
C ILE A 18 22.40 0.41 13.82
N ASN A 19 22.28 -0.72 13.13
CA ASN A 19 21.86 -1.97 13.74
C ASN A 19 23.02 -2.98 13.75
N GLU A 20 23.07 -3.78 14.81
CA GLU A 20 24.08 -4.82 15.03
C GLU A 20 23.47 -6.17 14.63
N VAL A 21 23.98 -6.78 13.56
CA VAL A 21 23.47 -8.04 13.02
C VAL A 21 24.45 -9.16 13.33
N ASP A 22 24.04 -10.13 14.15
CA ASP A 22 24.81 -11.35 14.40
C ASP A 22 24.85 -12.22 13.13
N THR A 23 26.06 -12.48 12.64
CA THR A 23 26.25 -13.33 11.45
C THR A 23 26.38 -14.83 11.79
N LYS A 24 26.43 -15.19 13.08
CA LYS A 24 26.64 -16.55 13.61
C LYS A 24 27.93 -17.22 13.14
N ARG A 25 28.89 -16.44 12.63
CA ARG A 25 30.20 -16.90 12.19
C ARG A 25 31.20 -16.76 13.32
N ALA A 26 32.19 -17.67 13.36
CA ALA A 26 33.29 -17.59 14.32
C ALA A 26 34.20 -16.40 13.97
N ALA A 27 34.52 -15.56 14.96
CA ALA A 27 35.44 -14.44 14.79
C ALA A 27 36.89 -14.91 14.95
N LEU A 28 37.77 -14.41 14.07
CA LEU A 28 39.20 -14.70 14.11
C LEU A 28 39.91 -13.96 15.25
N TYR A 29 39.43 -12.76 15.58
CA TYR A 29 39.97 -11.91 16.65
C TYR A 29 38.87 -11.01 17.20
N ASP A 30 39.05 -10.54 18.45
CA ASP A 30 38.19 -9.51 19.03
C ASP A 30 38.63 -8.13 18.53
N GLY A 31 37.78 -7.49 17.74
CA GLY A 31 38.07 -6.20 17.14
C GLY A 31 37.21 -5.87 15.94
N ILE A 32 37.74 -5.05 15.03
CA ILE A 32 36.98 -4.43 13.94
C ILE A 32 37.70 -4.68 12.62
N LEU A 33 36.95 -5.03 11.58
CA LEU A 33 37.39 -5.00 10.20
C LEU A 33 36.47 -4.03 9.46
N PHE A 34 37.07 -3.09 8.75
CA PHE A 34 36.30 -2.23 7.86
C PHE A 34 37.10 -1.97 6.59
N HIS A 35 36.36 -1.74 5.51
CA HIS A 35 36.90 -1.50 4.18
C HIS A 35 35.93 -0.60 3.43
N HIS A 36 36.37 0.04 2.35
CA HIS A 36 35.46 0.85 1.53
C HIS A 36 34.28 0.00 1.00
N GLN A 37 33.13 0.56 0.61
CA GLN A 37 32.03 -0.22 0.01
C GLN A 37 32.33 -0.62 -1.45
N ASP A 38 32.84 0.31 -2.25
CA ASP A 38 33.08 0.12 -3.70
C ASP A 38 34.41 -0.55 -4.10
N TYR A 39 35.15 -1.17 -3.17
CA TYR A 39 36.43 -1.83 -3.53
C TYR A 39 36.25 -3.08 -4.42
N SER A 40 35.02 -3.46 -4.74
CA SER A 40 34.65 -4.57 -5.64
C SER A 40 33.99 -4.12 -6.95
N ASN A 41 33.86 -2.82 -7.23
CA ASN A 41 33.14 -2.35 -8.42
C ASN A 41 33.76 -1.07 -8.99
N GLY A 42 34.33 -1.14 -10.20
CA GLY A 42 34.63 0.01 -11.08
C GLY A 42 35.67 1.04 -10.63
N GLY A 43 36.00 1.16 -9.34
CA GLY A 43 36.91 2.18 -8.82
C GLY A 43 38.38 1.96 -9.20
N PHE A 44 38.77 0.70 -9.41
CA PHE A 44 40.12 0.33 -9.88
C PHE A 44 40.18 0.18 -11.42
N GLY A 45 39.19 0.66 -12.18
CA GLY A 45 39.22 0.61 -13.65
C GLY A 45 40.38 1.40 -14.26
N ASP A 46 40.90 0.93 -15.41
CA ASP A 46 41.87 1.46 -16.42
C ASP A 46 43.10 2.31 -16.02
N PHE A 47 43.15 2.83 -14.79
CA PHE A 47 44.16 3.72 -14.23
C PHE A 47 44.79 3.14 -12.96
N SER A 48 44.52 1.87 -12.64
CA SER A 48 45.03 1.26 -11.42
C SER A 48 46.45 0.69 -11.62
N GLY A 49 47.45 1.42 -11.12
CA GLY A 49 48.84 0.97 -10.97
C GLY A 49 49.85 1.84 -11.73
N LEU A 50 51.00 2.12 -11.10
CA LEU A 50 52.18 2.78 -11.67
C LEU A 50 51.88 3.85 -12.76
N GLY A 51 50.97 4.79 -12.50
CA GLY A 51 50.69 5.88 -13.44
C GLY A 51 49.30 6.49 -13.47
N GLY A 52 48.27 5.95 -12.81
CA GLY A 52 46.92 6.53 -12.86
C GLY A 52 46.43 7.28 -11.62
N ALA A 53 45.36 8.06 -11.81
CA ALA A 53 44.89 9.13 -10.92
C ALA A 53 44.29 8.65 -9.58
N GLN A 54 44.37 9.52 -8.55
CA GLN A 54 43.96 9.32 -7.15
C GLN A 54 42.43 9.27 -6.90
N SER A 55 41.61 8.91 -7.88
CA SER A 55 40.14 8.94 -7.78
C SER A 55 39.53 7.60 -7.31
N VAL A 56 40.27 6.82 -6.54
CA VAL A 56 39.88 5.46 -6.15
C VAL A 56 39.44 5.45 -4.68
N PRO A 57 38.35 4.74 -4.34
CA PRO A 57 37.88 4.57 -2.96
C PRO A 57 38.95 3.98 -2.03
N GLN A 58 39.41 4.74 -1.03
CA GLN A 58 40.44 4.32 -0.06
C GLN A 58 40.16 4.81 1.37
N VAL A 59 40.62 4.04 2.35
CA VAL A 59 40.62 4.42 3.77
C VAL A 59 41.81 5.37 3.98
N GLY A 60 41.61 6.66 3.73
CA GLY A 60 42.69 7.65 3.63
C GLY A 60 43.67 7.69 4.81
N GLU A 61 44.93 8.02 4.54
CA GLU A 61 46.03 8.04 5.52
C GLU A 61 45.75 8.93 6.73
N ARG A 62 45.10 10.07 6.52
CA ARG A 62 44.76 11.02 7.59
C ARG A 62 43.86 10.39 8.64
N PHE A 63 42.85 9.66 8.22
CA PHE A 63 41.94 8.96 9.13
C PHE A 63 42.70 7.93 9.96
N LEU A 64 43.60 7.16 9.35
CA LEU A 64 44.43 6.20 10.08
C LEU A 64 45.36 6.86 11.09
N ALA A 65 45.96 7.99 10.73
CA ALA A 65 46.84 8.74 11.64
C ALA A 65 46.06 9.28 12.85
N GLU A 66 44.89 9.87 12.61
CA GLU A 66 43.99 10.37 13.67
C GLU A 66 43.51 9.21 14.55
N PHE A 67 43.08 8.10 13.96
CA PHE A 67 42.61 6.94 14.69
C PHE A 67 43.73 6.27 15.51
N LYS A 68 44.94 6.15 14.96
CA LYS A 68 46.11 5.64 15.68
C LYS A 68 46.50 6.55 16.84
N ALA A 69 46.37 7.87 16.69
CA ALA A 69 46.63 8.82 17.78
C ALA A 69 45.60 8.71 18.92
N LEU A 70 44.34 8.44 18.62
CA LEU A 70 43.27 8.31 19.62
C LEU A 70 43.27 6.96 20.34
N TYR A 71 43.52 5.87 19.60
CA TYR A 71 43.29 4.50 20.08
C TYR A 71 44.54 3.62 20.12
N GLY A 72 45.70 4.09 19.67
CA GLY A 72 46.91 3.29 19.47
C GLY A 72 47.41 2.52 20.70
N ASP A 73 47.16 3.03 21.91
CA ASP A 73 47.56 2.33 23.14
C ASP A 73 46.66 1.12 23.46
N LYS A 74 45.44 1.09 22.92
CA LYS A 74 44.41 0.08 23.21
C LYS A 74 44.29 -0.99 22.12
N ILE A 75 44.77 -0.70 20.92
CA ILE A 75 44.55 -1.53 19.73
C ILE A 75 45.86 -1.89 19.03
N ILE A 76 45.81 -2.95 18.23
CA ILE A 76 46.77 -3.29 17.19
C ILE A 76 46.06 -3.05 15.86
N MET A 77 46.64 -2.22 15.00
CA MET A 77 46.07 -1.85 13.70
C MET A 77 46.96 -2.35 12.57
N ALA A 78 46.38 -3.08 11.62
CA ALA A 78 47.01 -3.53 10.40
C ALA A 78 46.22 -3.03 9.17
N PRO A 79 46.57 -1.84 8.63
CA PRO A 79 46.06 -1.41 7.34
C PRO A 79 46.66 -2.25 6.22
N ARG A 80 45.84 -2.58 5.21
CA ARG A 80 46.25 -3.34 4.04
C ARG A 80 46.09 -2.49 2.79
N ALA A 81 47.12 -2.53 1.95
CA ALA A 81 47.14 -1.76 0.71
C ALA A 81 47.28 -2.67 -0.51
N TRP A 82 46.60 -2.32 -1.60
CA TRP A 82 46.64 -3.09 -2.85
C TRP A 82 47.20 -2.24 -3.97
N ALA A 83 48.01 -2.85 -4.83
CA ALA A 83 48.44 -2.25 -6.09
C ALA A 83 48.30 -3.28 -7.21
N TYR A 84 47.39 -3.02 -8.15
CA TYR A 84 47.25 -3.85 -9.35
C TYR A 84 48.32 -3.49 -10.37
N ILE A 85 48.75 -4.48 -11.14
CA ILE A 85 49.56 -4.27 -12.34
C ILE A 85 48.57 -3.96 -13.47
N GLY A 86 48.52 -2.70 -13.89
CA GLY A 86 47.49 -2.17 -14.80
C GLY A 86 47.43 -2.85 -16.17
N TYR A 87 46.38 -2.54 -16.95
CA TYR A 87 46.08 -3.20 -18.24
C TYR A 87 47.23 -3.08 -19.26
N SER A 88 47.93 -1.95 -19.29
CA SER A 88 49.10 -1.70 -20.14
C SER A 88 50.35 -2.50 -19.74
N MET A 89 50.37 -3.02 -18.51
CA MET A 89 51.43 -3.86 -17.94
C MET A 89 51.00 -5.34 -17.81
N ARG A 90 49.88 -5.74 -18.44
CA ARG A 90 49.49 -7.16 -18.55
C ARG A 90 50.62 -7.94 -19.23
N GLY A 91 51.12 -8.97 -18.55
CA GLY A 91 52.32 -9.71 -18.98
C GLY A 91 53.60 -9.26 -18.28
N THR A 92 53.54 -8.38 -17.28
CA THR A 92 54.67 -8.19 -16.36
C THR A 92 54.88 -9.46 -15.57
N CYS A 93 56.09 -9.98 -15.66
CA CYS A 93 56.48 -11.24 -15.08
C CYS A 93 57.58 -11.02 -14.06
N LEU A 94 57.60 -11.88 -13.07
CA LEU A 94 58.67 -11.93 -12.11
C LEU A 94 59.95 -12.38 -12.79
N LEU A 95 60.99 -11.55 -12.74
CA LEU A 95 62.32 -11.89 -13.24
C LEU A 95 63.21 -12.28 -12.06
N SER A 96 64.01 -13.33 -12.24
CA SER A 96 65.07 -13.70 -11.29
C SER A 96 66.15 -12.60 -11.25
N ALA A 97 67.05 -12.64 -10.27
CA ALA A 97 68.10 -11.63 -9.99
C ALA A 97 68.91 -11.18 -11.23
N ASN A 98 68.99 -12.03 -12.26
CA ASN A 98 69.73 -11.76 -13.49
C ASN A 98 68.89 -11.10 -14.60
N GLY A 99 67.62 -10.75 -14.35
CA GLY A 99 66.70 -10.21 -15.35
C GLY A 99 66.27 -11.23 -16.42
N LEU A 100 66.64 -12.50 -16.24
CA LEU A 100 66.34 -13.59 -17.17
C LEU A 100 65.02 -14.27 -16.78
N VAL A 101 64.21 -14.55 -17.79
CA VAL A 101 63.06 -15.45 -17.63
C VAL A 101 63.61 -16.86 -17.42
N PRO A 102 63.30 -17.53 -16.30
CA PRO A 102 63.78 -18.89 -16.04
C PRO A 102 63.34 -19.82 -17.18
N TYR A 103 64.22 -20.71 -17.63
CA TYR A 103 63.93 -21.65 -18.71
C TYR A 103 63.89 -23.07 -18.16
N ASP A 104 62.74 -23.72 -18.31
CA ASP A 104 62.59 -25.14 -18.03
C ASP A 104 63.23 -25.93 -19.18
N TYR A 105 64.43 -26.46 -18.94
CA TYR A 105 65.18 -27.22 -19.92
C TYR A 105 64.59 -28.61 -20.20
N GLU A 106 63.82 -29.19 -19.28
CA GLU A 106 63.16 -30.48 -19.48
C GLU A 106 61.95 -30.33 -20.41
N ASN A 107 61.12 -29.31 -20.17
CA ASN A 107 59.91 -29.05 -20.95
C ASN A 107 60.12 -28.06 -22.12
N LYS A 108 61.35 -27.55 -22.31
CA LYS A 108 61.74 -26.58 -23.33
C LYS A 108 60.86 -25.32 -23.37
N LYS A 109 60.48 -24.79 -22.20
CA LYS A 109 59.58 -23.63 -22.08
C LYS A 109 60.13 -22.59 -21.11
N ALA A 110 59.95 -21.32 -21.46
CA ALA A 110 60.18 -20.22 -20.54
C ALA A 110 59.13 -20.27 -19.41
N VAL A 111 59.56 -20.25 -18.16
CA VAL A 111 58.71 -20.20 -16.98
C VAL A 111 58.33 -18.75 -16.73
N ILE A 112 57.23 -18.35 -17.36
CA ILE A 112 56.64 -17.02 -17.24
C ILE A 112 55.53 -17.10 -16.21
N ARG A 113 55.71 -16.45 -15.05
CA ARG A 113 54.67 -16.33 -14.01
C ARG A 113 54.09 -14.91 -14.04
N PRO A 114 52.88 -14.73 -14.59
CA PRO A 114 52.24 -13.43 -14.60
C PRO A 114 51.89 -13.04 -13.16
N ILE A 115 52.20 -11.79 -12.80
CA ILE A 115 51.79 -11.22 -11.52
C ILE A 115 50.60 -10.31 -11.77
N ARG A 116 49.62 -10.38 -10.87
CA ARG A 116 48.41 -9.57 -10.89
C ARG A 116 48.55 -8.28 -10.09
N GLY A 117 49.28 -8.33 -8.98
CA GLY A 117 49.45 -7.18 -8.12
C GLY A 117 50.34 -7.43 -6.92
N PHE A 118 50.54 -6.36 -6.17
CA PHE A 118 51.21 -6.36 -4.87
C PHE A 118 50.18 -6.28 -3.76
N LEU A 119 50.41 -7.08 -2.71
CA LEU A 119 49.67 -7.01 -1.45
C LEU A 119 50.58 -6.38 -0.38
N GLY A 120 50.18 -5.23 0.12
CA GLY A 120 50.89 -4.46 1.14
C GLY A 120 50.34 -4.80 2.51
N MET A 121 51.17 -5.42 3.36
CA MET A 121 50.78 -5.78 4.73
C MET A 121 51.77 -5.21 5.73
N THR A 122 51.31 -4.95 6.96
CA THR A 122 52.16 -4.43 8.03
C THR A 122 52.80 -5.56 8.85
N PRO A 123 53.88 -5.28 9.60
CA PRO A 123 54.45 -6.23 10.56
C PRO A 123 53.44 -6.73 11.60
N GLU A 124 52.50 -5.87 12.03
CA GLU A 124 51.48 -6.14 13.06
C GLU A 124 50.38 -7.11 12.58
N GLU A 125 50.26 -7.35 11.27
CA GLU A 125 49.26 -8.25 10.69
C GLU A 125 49.33 -9.67 11.28
N LYS A 126 50.55 -10.15 11.61
CA LYS A 126 50.76 -11.46 12.25
C LYS A 126 50.03 -11.58 13.60
N ASP A 127 49.91 -10.48 14.33
CA ASP A 127 49.31 -10.48 15.67
C ASP A 127 47.77 -10.45 15.58
N ILE A 128 47.23 -10.12 14.41
CA ILE A 128 45.79 -10.09 14.11
C ILE A 128 45.33 -11.39 13.45
N THR A 129 45.86 -11.70 12.27
CA THR A 129 45.40 -12.82 11.43
C THR A 129 46.27 -14.08 11.54
N SER A 130 47.39 -14.03 12.27
CA SER A 130 48.37 -15.14 12.32
C SER A 130 48.89 -15.55 10.94
N VAL A 131 49.01 -14.58 10.02
CA VAL A 131 49.48 -14.81 8.64
C VAL A 131 50.92 -15.35 8.57
N ASP A 132 51.72 -15.13 9.61
CA ASP A 132 53.08 -15.66 9.74
C ASP A 132 53.12 -17.19 9.77
N LYS A 133 52.04 -17.86 10.19
CA LYS A 133 51.92 -19.34 10.13
C LYS A 133 51.92 -19.89 8.70
N ALA A 134 51.62 -19.05 7.70
CA ALA A 134 51.71 -19.45 6.30
C ALA A 134 53.16 -19.52 5.80
N ILE A 135 54.14 -18.94 6.51
CA ILE A 135 55.53 -18.91 6.09
C ILE A 135 56.18 -20.27 6.32
N ILE A 136 56.63 -20.90 5.23
CA ILE A 136 57.35 -22.18 5.27
C ILE A 136 58.84 -21.93 5.53
N ASN A 137 59.40 -20.86 4.93
CA ASN A 137 60.81 -20.55 5.00
C ASN A 137 61.04 -19.03 5.07
N GLY A 138 61.94 -18.57 5.95
CA GLY A 138 62.18 -17.15 6.20
C GLY A 138 61.35 -16.59 7.36
N THR A 139 61.05 -15.29 7.33
CA THR A 139 60.38 -14.57 8.42
C THR A 139 59.32 -13.61 7.92
N TRP A 140 58.28 -13.35 8.73
CA TRP A 140 57.35 -12.25 8.46
C TRP A 140 58.06 -10.91 8.57
N PHE A 141 57.43 -9.85 8.07
CA PHE A 141 57.98 -8.51 8.16
C PHE A 141 58.22 -8.10 9.62
N THR A 142 59.35 -7.44 9.85
CA THR A 142 59.70 -6.78 11.11
C THR A 142 59.62 -5.27 10.92
N GLU A 143 59.57 -4.50 12.02
CA GLU A 143 59.56 -3.03 11.94
C GLU A 143 60.74 -2.47 11.14
N ASN A 144 61.92 -3.09 11.28
CA ASN A 144 63.14 -2.73 10.56
C ASN A 144 63.11 -3.03 9.04
N MET A 145 62.06 -3.71 8.58
CA MET A 145 61.82 -4.04 7.17
C MET A 145 60.64 -3.25 6.58
N ALA A 146 59.91 -2.48 7.39
CA ALA A 146 58.62 -1.89 7.01
C ALA A 146 58.71 -0.92 5.82
N ASP A 147 59.87 -0.30 5.60
CA ASP A 147 60.19 0.66 4.55
C ASP A 147 61.25 0.16 3.55
N LYS A 148 61.65 -1.11 3.65
CA LYS A 148 62.67 -1.70 2.79
C LYS A 148 62.03 -2.40 1.59
N PRO A 149 62.74 -2.46 0.44
CA PRO A 149 62.30 -3.23 -0.72
C PRO A 149 62.54 -4.72 -0.49
N VAL A 150 61.71 -5.31 0.36
CA VAL A 150 61.68 -6.75 0.65
C VAL A 150 60.35 -7.34 0.20
N ALA A 151 60.35 -8.64 -0.10
CA ALA A 151 59.16 -9.34 -0.56
C ALA A 151 59.03 -10.73 0.08
N ILE A 152 57.80 -11.18 0.20
CA ILE A 152 57.42 -12.55 0.53
C ILE A 152 56.65 -13.11 -0.67
N ILE A 153 57.06 -14.27 -1.15
CA ILE A 153 56.52 -14.91 -2.36
C ILE A 153 55.96 -16.29 -2.05
N SER A 154 55.13 -16.84 -2.94
CA SER A 154 54.57 -18.17 -2.73
C SER A 154 55.58 -19.28 -3.02
N ASP A 155 55.40 -20.46 -2.41
CA ASP A 155 56.26 -21.63 -2.65
C ASP A 155 56.23 -22.07 -4.12
N LYS A 156 55.05 -22.04 -4.76
CA LYS A 156 54.94 -22.30 -6.21
C LYS A 156 55.74 -21.30 -7.04
N MET A 157 55.71 -20.03 -6.65
CA MET A 157 56.45 -18.96 -7.32
C MET A 157 57.97 -19.13 -7.13
N ALA A 158 58.42 -19.42 -5.91
CA ALA A 158 59.83 -19.65 -5.60
C ALA A 158 60.39 -20.85 -6.37
N LYS A 159 59.68 -22.00 -6.35
CA LYS A 159 60.06 -23.22 -7.09
C LYS A 159 60.06 -23.00 -8.59
N GLY A 160 59.04 -22.33 -9.12
CA GLY A 160 58.92 -22.05 -10.55
C GLY A 160 60.04 -21.14 -11.07
N LEU A 161 60.50 -20.19 -10.26
CA LEU A 161 61.56 -19.25 -10.65
C LEU A 161 62.97 -19.71 -10.28
N GLY A 162 63.10 -20.78 -9.50
CA GLY A 162 64.38 -21.22 -8.93
C GLY A 162 64.99 -20.24 -7.91
N VAL A 163 64.14 -19.43 -7.28
CA VAL A 163 64.54 -18.37 -6.34
C VAL A 163 64.59 -18.93 -4.92
N LYS A 164 65.67 -18.64 -4.19
CA LYS A 164 65.86 -19.03 -2.79
C LYS A 164 65.66 -17.85 -1.86
N LEU A 165 65.62 -18.14 -0.56
CA LEU A 165 65.60 -17.12 0.48
C LEU A 165 66.81 -16.18 0.33
N PHE A 166 66.59 -14.88 0.47
CA PHE A 166 67.56 -13.79 0.32
C PHE A 166 68.01 -13.46 -1.10
N ASP A 167 67.54 -14.18 -2.11
CA ASP A 167 67.73 -13.78 -3.50
C ASP A 167 66.93 -12.51 -3.82
N THR A 168 67.34 -11.80 -4.86
CA THR A 168 66.65 -10.61 -5.36
C THR A 168 65.74 -10.99 -6.51
N ILE A 169 64.51 -10.52 -6.46
CA ILE A 169 63.54 -10.63 -7.54
C ILE A 169 63.28 -9.25 -8.14
N SER A 170 63.00 -9.18 -9.45
CA SER A 170 62.65 -7.93 -10.12
C SER A 170 61.22 -7.99 -10.66
N VAL A 171 60.42 -6.98 -10.34
CA VAL A 171 59.03 -6.82 -10.79
C VAL A 171 58.84 -5.41 -11.32
N SER A 172 58.50 -5.26 -12.59
CA SER A 172 58.32 -3.94 -13.25
C SER A 172 59.50 -2.97 -13.06
N GLY A 173 60.74 -3.50 -12.96
CA GLY A 173 61.95 -2.71 -12.72
C GLY A 173 62.26 -2.41 -11.25
N PHE A 174 61.40 -2.80 -10.32
CA PHE A 174 61.67 -2.72 -8.88
C PHE A 174 62.31 -4.01 -8.39
N ASN A 175 63.39 -3.88 -7.64
CA ASN A 175 64.12 -5.02 -7.08
C ASN A 175 63.75 -5.22 -5.63
N PHE A 176 63.28 -6.42 -5.28
CA PHE A 176 62.92 -6.80 -3.92
C PHE A 176 63.77 -7.97 -3.44
N LYS A 177 64.27 -7.90 -2.21
CA LYS A 177 64.94 -9.03 -1.58
C LYS A 177 63.92 -9.98 -0.96
N VAL A 178 63.98 -11.26 -1.31
CA VAL A 178 63.06 -12.28 -0.77
C VAL A 178 63.42 -12.57 0.68
N VAL A 179 62.50 -12.30 1.60
CA VAL A 179 62.69 -12.51 3.05
C VAL A 179 61.80 -13.61 3.62
N GLY A 180 60.84 -14.10 2.82
CA GLY A 180 59.98 -15.21 3.20
C GLY A 180 59.36 -15.91 1.99
N ILE A 181 59.03 -17.18 2.18
CA ILE A 181 58.31 -18.04 1.24
C ILE A 181 57.12 -18.65 1.98
N PHE A 182 55.91 -18.50 1.45
CA PHE A 182 54.67 -18.95 2.11
C PHE A 182 53.96 -20.11 1.36
N ASP A 183 53.17 -20.91 2.09
CA ASP A 183 52.30 -21.95 1.53
C ASP A 183 51.04 -21.32 0.92
N ASP A 184 50.84 -21.52 -0.38
CA ASP A 184 49.69 -21.00 -1.13
C ASP A 184 48.33 -21.43 -0.53
N ARG A 185 48.22 -22.65 0.00
CA ARG A 185 46.95 -23.20 0.51
C ARG A 185 46.53 -22.55 1.82
N ILE A 186 47.49 -22.31 2.72
CA ILE A 186 47.22 -21.69 4.01
C ILE A 186 46.72 -20.26 3.82
N LEU A 187 47.34 -19.50 2.92
CA LEU A 187 46.98 -18.11 2.68
C LEU A 187 45.63 -17.95 1.93
N LEU A 188 45.33 -18.83 0.97
CA LEU A 188 44.11 -18.73 0.17
C LEU A 188 42.87 -19.32 0.86
N GLU A 189 43.00 -20.49 1.47
CA GLU A 189 41.86 -21.24 2.03
C GLU A 189 41.85 -21.25 3.56
N GLY A 190 43.02 -21.21 4.20
CA GLY A 190 43.17 -21.36 5.64
C GLY A 190 42.96 -20.07 6.44
N LEU A 191 43.11 -18.90 5.81
CA LEU A 191 43.04 -17.59 6.47
C LEU A 191 41.95 -16.73 5.86
N LYS A 192 40.83 -16.63 6.58
CA LYS A 192 39.71 -15.75 6.26
C LYS A 192 39.51 -14.73 7.37
N ASP A 193 39.18 -13.51 6.98
CA ASP A 193 38.94 -12.41 7.92
C ASP A 193 37.47 -12.35 8.40
N LEU A 194 37.11 -11.33 9.20
CA LEU A 194 35.77 -11.12 9.74
C LEU A 194 34.68 -10.95 8.66
N ASP A 195 35.06 -10.65 7.41
CA ASP A 195 34.16 -10.60 6.26
C ASP A 195 33.92 -11.98 5.59
N ASP A 196 34.61 -13.04 6.05
CA ASP A 196 34.67 -14.39 5.44
C ASP A 196 35.36 -14.43 4.08
N LEU A 197 36.22 -13.44 3.80
CA LEU A 197 37.02 -13.39 2.59
C LEU A 197 38.50 -13.67 2.90
N GLY A 198 39.20 -14.20 1.90
CA GLY A 198 40.64 -14.40 1.97
C GLY A 198 41.41 -13.07 2.00
N LEU A 199 42.62 -13.11 2.57
CA LEU A 199 43.47 -11.91 2.75
C LEU A 199 44.06 -11.36 1.44
N THR A 200 43.98 -12.10 0.33
CA THR A 200 44.54 -11.69 -0.96
C THR A 200 43.71 -10.61 -1.65
N ILE A 201 44.28 -9.96 -2.67
CA ILE A 201 43.58 -8.92 -3.42
C ILE A 201 42.39 -9.51 -4.21
N TRP A 202 41.42 -8.66 -4.55
CA TRP A 202 40.25 -9.05 -5.33
C TRP A 202 40.62 -9.46 -6.76
N ASP A 203 39.98 -10.50 -7.28
CA ASP A 203 40.19 -10.97 -8.66
C ASP A 203 39.10 -10.47 -9.61
N ASP A 204 39.45 -9.49 -10.43
CA ASP A 204 38.57 -8.91 -11.46
C ASP A 204 38.11 -9.90 -12.55
N ARG A 205 38.71 -11.10 -12.64
CA ARG A 205 38.32 -12.14 -13.61
C ARG A 205 37.09 -12.89 -13.19
N VAL A 206 36.82 -12.93 -11.89
CA VAL A 206 35.72 -13.71 -11.33
C VAL A 206 34.54 -12.77 -11.09
N PRO A 207 33.37 -13.01 -11.71
CA PRO A 207 32.21 -12.20 -11.46
C PRO A 207 31.77 -12.34 -9.99
N GLY A 208 31.61 -11.21 -9.31
CA GLY A 208 31.16 -11.15 -7.93
C GLY A 208 32.22 -10.70 -6.92
N TYR A 209 31.81 -10.69 -5.65
CA TYR A 209 32.54 -10.05 -4.55
C TYR A 209 33.61 -10.94 -3.89
N SER A 210 33.45 -12.26 -4.02
CA SER A 210 34.27 -13.25 -3.31
C SER A 210 35.49 -13.73 -4.08
N GLY A 211 35.68 -13.26 -5.33
CA GLY A 211 36.82 -13.61 -6.17
C GLY A 211 38.13 -13.10 -5.56
N ARG A 212 39.08 -14.00 -5.33
CA ARG A 212 40.37 -13.69 -4.71
C ARG A 212 41.49 -14.16 -5.62
N VAL A 213 42.49 -13.30 -5.83
CA VAL A 213 43.61 -13.64 -6.71
C VAL A 213 44.42 -14.76 -6.06
N SER A 214 44.87 -15.69 -6.90
CA SER A 214 45.66 -16.83 -6.44
C SER A 214 47.00 -16.35 -5.87
N PRO A 215 47.50 -16.93 -4.76
CA PRO A 215 48.73 -16.43 -4.14
C PRO A 215 49.98 -16.54 -5.01
N ASP A 216 49.99 -17.44 -6.02
CA ASP A 216 51.10 -17.56 -6.97
C ASP A 216 51.11 -16.48 -8.06
N GLU A 217 50.11 -15.60 -8.07
CA GLU A 217 50.06 -14.39 -8.92
C GLU A 217 50.27 -13.10 -8.10
N LEU A 218 50.66 -13.21 -6.81
CA LEU A 218 50.81 -12.07 -5.91
C LEU A 218 52.19 -12.01 -5.27
N VAL A 219 52.68 -10.79 -5.09
CA VAL A 219 53.88 -10.51 -4.30
C VAL A 219 53.48 -9.73 -3.06
N ILE A 220 53.78 -10.27 -1.89
CA ILE A 220 53.52 -9.59 -0.63
C ILE A 220 54.72 -8.70 -0.30
N ILE A 221 54.50 -7.42 -0.07
CA ILE A 221 55.53 -6.45 0.29
C ILE A 221 55.10 -5.66 1.54
N PRO A 222 56.02 -4.99 2.24
CA PRO A 222 55.64 -4.14 3.35
C PRO A 222 54.69 -3.02 2.91
N TYR A 223 53.67 -2.76 3.73
CA TYR A 223 52.65 -1.73 3.49
C TYR A 223 53.24 -0.36 3.11
N LYS A 224 54.24 0.14 3.87
CA LYS A 224 54.84 1.45 3.57
C LYS A 224 55.61 1.43 2.25
N THR A 225 56.36 0.35 1.99
CA THR A 225 57.06 0.14 0.72
C THR A 225 56.08 0.17 -0.46
N LEU A 226 54.91 -0.45 -0.34
CA LEU A 226 53.88 -0.45 -1.38
C LEU A 226 53.33 0.97 -1.64
N LEU A 227 53.01 1.71 -0.59
CA LEU A 227 52.52 3.09 -0.74
C LEU A 227 53.56 4.00 -1.39
N ILE A 228 54.83 3.88 -1.00
CA ILE A 228 55.93 4.73 -1.50
C ILE A 228 56.31 4.36 -2.94
N MET A 229 56.54 3.08 -3.22
CA MET A 229 57.10 2.62 -4.50
C MET A 229 56.03 2.35 -5.55
N CYS A 230 54.89 1.78 -5.16
CA CYS A 230 53.86 1.31 -6.08
C CYS A 230 52.62 2.22 -6.13
N LYS A 231 52.52 3.21 -5.23
CA LYS A 231 51.36 4.11 -5.08
C LYS A 231 50.03 3.36 -4.95
N GLY A 232 50.01 2.27 -4.19
CA GLY A 232 48.77 1.52 -3.97
C GLY A 232 47.80 2.22 -3.04
N TRP A 233 46.61 1.65 -2.92
CA TRP A 233 45.50 2.21 -2.15
C TRP A 233 45.27 1.43 -0.88
N ILE A 234 44.88 2.13 0.18
CA ILE A 234 44.52 1.54 1.46
C ILE A 234 43.08 1.03 1.35
N VAL A 235 42.91 -0.29 1.26
CA VAL A 235 41.62 -0.90 0.92
C VAL A 235 40.85 -1.33 2.16
N SER A 236 41.54 -1.98 3.10
CA SER A 236 40.94 -2.55 4.30
C SER A 236 41.84 -2.31 5.50
N VAL A 237 41.23 -2.22 6.68
CA VAL A 237 41.95 -2.05 7.93
C VAL A 237 41.42 -3.05 8.94
N ALA A 238 42.31 -3.91 9.41
CA ALA A 238 42.03 -4.84 10.49
C ALA A 238 42.52 -4.22 11.81
N ILE A 239 41.67 -4.24 12.83
CA ILE A 239 41.95 -3.71 14.16
C ILE A 239 41.67 -4.81 15.17
N LYS A 240 42.66 -5.17 15.96
CA LYS A 240 42.50 -6.09 17.10
C LYS A 240 42.62 -5.31 18.40
N PHE A 241 41.69 -5.52 19.32
CA PHE A 241 41.78 -4.92 20.65
C PHE A 241 42.73 -5.72 21.52
N LYS A 242 43.53 -5.04 22.35
CA LYS A 242 44.30 -5.73 23.39
C LYS A 242 43.32 -6.40 24.37
N PRO A 243 43.65 -7.56 24.95
CA PRO A 243 42.72 -8.32 25.80
C PRO A 243 42.08 -7.50 26.94
N GLU A 244 42.81 -6.52 27.47
CA GLU A 244 42.35 -5.62 28.54
C GLU A 244 41.22 -4.66 28.11
N PHE A 245 41.09 -4.39 26.82
CA PHE A 245 40.12 -3.45 26.23
C PHE A 245 39.16 -4.14 25.24
N ALA A 246 39.21 -5.47 25.14
CA ALA A 246 38.41 -6.26 24.21
C ALA A 246 36.98 -6.53 24.74
N ASP A 247 36.36 -5.53 25.37
CA ASP A 247 34.97 -5.63 25.82
C ASP A 247 33.99 -5.24 24.71
N LYS A 248 32.81 -5.88 24.70
CA LYS A 248 31.76 -5.64 23.70
C LYS A 248 31.39 -4.16 23.58
N ASN A 249 31.30 -3.44 24.69
CA ASN A 249 30.85 -2.04 24.68
C ASN A 249 31.90 -1.13 24.05
N SER A 250 33.19 -1.33 24.35
CA SER A 250 34.29 -0.58 23.74
C SER A 250 34.39 -0.83 22.24
N ILE A 251 34.32 -2.09 21.81
CA ILE A 251 34.39 -2.44 20.37
C ILE A 251 33.22 -1.79 19.62
N VAL A 252 32.00 -1.92 20.13
CA VAL A 252 30.80 -1.31 19.53
C VAL A 252 30.87 0.22 19.54
N GLN A 253 31.38 0.84 20.61
CA GLN A 253 31.52 2.29 20.70
C GLN A 253 32.48 2.82 19.62
N VAL A 254 33.65 2.21 19.50
CA VAL A 254 34.65 2.57 18.49
C VAL A 254 34.12 2.32 17.08
N ALA A 255 33.45 1.18 16.86
CA ALA A 255 32.81 0.88 15.59
C ALA A 255 31.76 1.93 15.18
N ARG A 256 30.92 2.37 16.13
CA ARG A 256 29.93 3.44 15.90
C ARG A 256 30.60 4.79 15.62
N GLU A 257 31.75 5.07 16.23
CA GLU A 257 32.49 6.31 15.96
C GLU A 257 33.12 6.29 14.56
N ILE A 258 33.77 5.19 14.17
CA ILE A 258 34.27 4.98 12.80
C ILE A 258 33.11 5.18 11.82
N TYR A 259 31.98 4.50 12.07
CA TYR A 259 30.80 4.62 11.24
C TYR A 259 30.34 6.08 11.12
N LYS A 260 30.15 6.80 12.23
CA LYS A 260 29.72 8.22 12.22
C LYS A 260 30.68 9.16 11.49
N GLN A 261 31.99 8.96 11.62
CA GLN A 261 32.99 9.77 10.91
C GLN A 261 32.97 9.49 9.39
N THR A 262 32.51 8.30 8.98
CA THR A 262 32.43 7.88 7.56
C THR A 262 31.05 8.07 6.91
N ASP A 263 29.95 8.11 7.69
CA ASP A 263 28.53 8.11 7.24
C ASP A 263 28.12 9.34 6.38
N GLY A 264 28.98 10.37 6.30
CA GLY A 264 28.77 11.55 5.47
C GLY A 264 29.39 11.49 4.06
N PHE A 265 30.38 10.63 3.82
CA PHE A 265 31.11 10.58 2.55
C PHE A 265 30.87 9.26 1.79
N PHE A 266 30.98 8.10 2.45
CA PHE A 266 30.76 6.78 1.85
C PHE A 266 30.34 5.77 2.93
N PRO A 267 29.34 4.91 2.69
CA PRO A 267 29.04 3.84 3.64
C PRO A 267 30.22 2.87 3.67
N VAL A 268 30.69 2.51 4.86
CA VAL A 268 31.81 1.58 5.05
C VAL A 268 31.23 0.32 5.70
N PRO A 269 31.22 -0.84 5.02
CA PRO A 269 30.88 -2.10 5.65
C PRO A 269 31.83 -2.36 6.81
N LEU A 270 31.28 -2.60 7.99
CA LEU A 270 32.04 -2.72 9.23
C LEU A 270 31.63 -4.03 9.93
N TYR A 271 32.62 -4.89 10.12
CA TYR A 271 32.50 -6.17 10.80
C TYR A 271 33.20 -6.07 12.16
N MET A 272 32.60 -6.66 13.19
CA MET A 272 33.13 -6.68 14.54
C MET A 272 33.25 -8.14 14.99
N GLY A 273 34.42 -8.54 15.46
CA GLY A 273 34.61 -9.79 16.18
C GLY A 273 34.45 -9.52 17.68
N ILE A 274 33.53 -10.22 18.33
CA ILE A 274 33.25 -10.05 19.77
C ILE A 274 33.00 -11.43 20.37
N GLU A 275 33.80 -11.82 21.36
CA GLU A 275 33.68 -13.08 22.10
C GLU A 275 33.60 -14.29 21.16
N GLY A 276 34.41 -14.27 20.09
CA GLY A 276 34.44 -15.34 19.09
C GLY A 276 33.26 -15.35 18.11
N THR A 277 32.41 -14.32 18.07
CA THR A 277 31.30 -14.18 17.10
C THR A 277 31.45 -12.94 16.22
N VAL A 278 31.09 -13.04 14.94
CA VAL A 278 31.14 -11.93 14.00
C VAL A 278 29.79 -11.21 13.93
N TRP A 279 29.82 -9.91 14.20
CA TRP A 279 28.71 -8.98 14.09
C TRP A 279 28.94 -8.03 12.91
N ASN A 280 27.91 -7.78 12.10
CA ASN A 280 27.96 -6.79 11.03
C ASN A 280 27.19 -5.55 11.47
N LEU A 281 27.82 -4.38 11.33
CA LEU A 281 27.22 -3.09 11.55
C LEU A 281 26.71 -2.56 10.21
N SER A 282 25.38 -2.61 10.01
CA SER A 282 24.76 -2.14 8.77
C SER A 282 23.77 -1.01 9.04
N PRO A 283 23.73 0.05 8.19
CA PRO A 283 22.68 1.05 8.26
C PRO A 283 21.37 0.39 7.84
N GLN A 284 20.48 0.20 8.79
CA GLN A 284 19.10 -0.11 8.46
C GLN A 284 18.36 1.22 8.36
N SER A 285 17.89 1.54 7.15
CA SER A 285 16.92 2.62 6.95
C SER A 285 15.64 2.20 7.65
N ILE A 286 15.48 2.60 8.91
CA ILE A 286 14.19 2.52 9.55
C ILE A 286 13.39 3.65 8.92
N VAL A 287 12.51 3.29 8.00
CA VAL A 287 11.38 4.14 7.62
C VAL A 287 10.47 4.14 8.84
N THR A 288 10.88 4.89 9.87
CA THR A 288 10.03 5.09 11.02
C THR A 288 8.94 6.02 10.53
N ILE A 289 7.75 5.45 10.34
CA ILE A 289 6.47 6.11 10.13
C ILE A 289 6.10 6.86 11.43
N PHE A 290 7.05 7.61 12.02
CA PHE A 290 6.82 8.42 13.20
C PHE A 290 5.84 9.52 12.80
N GLY A 291 4.70 9.60 13.48
CA GLY A 291 3.79 10.74 13.35
C GLY A 291 2.58 10.57 12.43
N TRP A 292 2.41 9.48 11.68
CA TRP A 292 1.14 9.25 10.95
C TRP A 292 -0.06 9.17 11.90
N GLN A 293 0.14 8.58 13.07
CA GLN A 293 -0.85 8.58 14.14
C GLN A 293 -1.21 9.99 14.62
N GLN A 294 -0.25 10.92 14.61
CA GLN A 294 -0.48 12.33 14.97
C GLN A 294 -1.21 13.09 13.86
N GLN A 295 -1.15 12.61 12.61
CA GLN A 295 -1.80 13.25 11.47
C GLN A 295 -3.31 12.97 11.37
N ILE A 296 -3.79 11.91 12.03
CA ILE A 296 -5.21 11.55 12.06
C ILE A 296 -6.05 12.70 12.62
N VAL A 297 -5.60 13.33 13.72
CA VAL A 297 -6.37 14.37 14.41
C VAL A 297 -6.54 15.63 13.54
N PRO A 298 -5.48 16.24 12.96
CA PRO A 298 -5.63 17.37 12.04
C PRO A 298 -6.49 17.05 10.82
N VAL A 299 -6.35 15.84 10.25
CA VAL A 299 -7.15 15.42 9.08
C VAL A 299 -8.63 15.35 9.43
N ILE A 300 -8.98 14.80 10.60
CA ILE A 300 -10.38 14.75 11.07
C ILE A 300 -10.93 16.16 11.27
N ILE A 301 -10.22 17.02 12.02
CA ILE A 301 -10.66 18.40 12.27
C ILE A 301 -10.90 19.13 10.95
N SER A 302 -9.96 19.00 10.02
CA SER A 302 -10.04 19.61 8.70
C SER A 302 -11.22 19.08 7.88
N SER A 303 -11.44 17.77 7.92
CA SER A 303 -12.57 17.13 7.27
C SER A 303 -13.90 17.65 7.82
N MET A 304 -14.00 17.83 9.14
CA MET A 304 -15.20 18.39 9.76
C MET A 304 -15.43 19.86 9.38
N VAL A 305 -14.37 20.66 9.31
CA VAL A 305 -14.45 22.06 8.87
C VAL A 305 -14.95 22.15 7.42
N ILE A 306 -14.35 21.36 6.52
CA ILE A 306 -14.77 21.32 5.11
C ILE A 306 -16.21 20.84 4.99
N LEU A 307 -16.60 19.80 5.74
CA LEU A 307 -17.98 19.33 5.77
C LEU A 307 -18.96 20.43 6.18
N GLY A 308 -18.65 21.15 7.27
CA GLY A 308 -19.48 22.24 7.77
C GLY A 308 -19.61 23.38 6.75
N LEU A 309 -18.52 23.79 6.12
CA LEU A 309 -18.52 24.83 5.08
C LEU A 309 -19.33 24.39 3.85
N MET A 310 -19.19 23.14 3.41
CA MET A 310 -19.95 22.62 2.28
C MET A 310 -21.44 22.52 2.60
N ILE A 311 -21.83 22.04 3.79
CA ILE A 311 -23.24 22.05 4.20
C ILE A 311 -23.78 23.48 4.22
N SER A 312 -23.06 24.43 4.83
CA SER A 312 -23.48 25.83 4.91
C SER A 312 -23.66 26.45 3.52
N SER A 313 -22.69 26.26 2.62
CA SER A 313 -22.77 26.80 1.25
C SER A 313 -23.94 26.20 0.45
N THR A 314 -24.24 24.91 0.62
CA THR A 314 -25.37 24.27 -0.06
C THR A 314 -26.72 24.78 0.43
N GLU A 315 -26.85 25.08 1.73
CA GLU A 315 -28.08 25.67 2.29
C GLU A 315 -28.27 27.10 1.82
N GLU A 316 -27.19 27.90 1.75
CA GLU A 316 -27.22 29.27 1.24
C GLU A 316 -27.65 29.32 -0.24
N ARG A 317 -27.12 28.40 -1.07
CA ARG A 317 -27.44 28.30 -2.50
C ARG A 317 -28.69 27.49 -2.81
N ARG A 318 -29.52 27.15 -1.81
CA ARG A 318 -30.73 26.33 -2.00
C ARG A 318 -31.72 26.91 -3.03
N ARG A 319 -31.83 28.24 -3.09
CA ARG A 319 -32.70 28.91 -4.07
C ARG A 319 -32.23 28.69 -5.51
N GLU A 320 -30.92 28.71 -5.74
CA GLU A 320 -30.32 28.47 -7.06
C GLU A 320 -30.53 27.02 -7.51
N ILE A 321 -30.34 26.06 -6.59
CA ILE A 321 -30.61 24.64 -6.81
C ILE A 321 -32.05 24.41 -7.28
N HIS A 322 -33.01 25.08 -6.63
CA HIS A 322 -34.41 25.00 -7.05
C HIS A 322 -34.62 25.61 -8.43
N VAL A 323 -34.06 26.78 -8.74
CA VAL A 323 -34.18 27.39 -10.08
C VAL A 323 -33.64 26.45 -11.17
N LEU A 324 -32.48 25.83 -10.95
CA LEU A 324 -31.90 24.87 -11.89
C LEU A 324 -32.79 23.64 -12.10
N SER A 325 -33.45 23.16 -11.04
CA SER A 325 -34.40 22.05 -11.15
C SER A 325 -35.64 22.43 -11.96
N THR A 326 -36.13 23.67 -11.86
CA THR A 326 -37.29 24.15 -12.63
C THR A 326 -36.98 24.27 -14.11
N VAL A 327 -35.72 24.54 -14.46
CA VAL A 327 -35.22 24.55 -15.84
C VAL A 327 -35.00 23.13 -16.39
N GLY A 328 -35.10 22.10 -15.52
CA GLY A 328 -35.06 20.69 -15.92
C GLY A 328 -33.71 19.99 -15.69
N LEU A 329 -32.78 20.56 -14.90
CA LEU A 329 -31.57 19.84 -14.54
C LEU A 329 -31.89 18.62 -13.69
N SER A 330 -31.32 17.47 -14.06
CA SER A 330 -31.40 16.25 -13.26
C SER A 330 -30.65 16.42 -11.93
N PRO A 331 -31.06 15.73 -10.85
CA PRO A 331 -30.35 15.74 -9.57
C PRO A 331 -28.88 15.36 -9.70
N PHE A 332 -28.55 14.50 -10.67
CA PHE A 332 -27.19 14.11 -10.99
C PHE A 332 -26.36 15.27 -11.57
N HIS A 333 -26.93 16.07 -12.48
CA HIS A 333 -26.22 17.22 -13.04
C HIS A 333 -25.92 18.28 -11.98
N VAL A 334 -26.87 18.53 -11.07
CA VAL A 334 -26.65 19.46 -9.96
C VAL A 334 -25.58 18.92 -9.00
N ALA A 335 -25.64 17.62 -8.66
CA ALA A 335 -24.62 16.98 -7.85
C ALA A 335 -23.22 17.10 -8.47
N PHE A 336 -23.11 16.89 -9.79
CA PHE A 336 -21.85 16.99 -10.53
C PHE A 336 -21.27 18.41 -10.53
N LEU A 337 -22.13 19.45 -10.59
CA LEU A 337 -21.69 20.84 -10.52
C LEU A 337 -21.01 21.16 -9.18
N PHE A 338 -21.64 20.77 -8.06
CA PHE A 338 -21.05 20.94 -6.72
C PHE A 338 -19.80 20.08 -6.49
N LEU A 339 -19.76 18.87 -7.07
CA LEU A 339 -18.57 18.03 -7.03
C LEU A 339 -17.41 18.66 -7.80
N SER A 340 -17.67 19.25 -8.97
CA SER A 340 -16.66 19.93 -9.79
C SER A 340 -16.12 21.19 -9.11
N GLU A 341 -16.97 21.95 -8.44
CA GLU A 341 -16.57 23.07 -7.58
C GLU A 341 -15.63 22.60 -6.46
N SER A 342 -15.99 21.51 -5.79
CA SER A 342 -15.18 20.90 -4.72
C SER A 342 -13.81 20.41 -5.21
N ILE A 343 -13.76 19.75 -6.38
CA ILE A 343 -12.50 19.31 -6.99
C ILE A 343 -11.60 20.50 -7.27
N THR A 344 -12.15 21.58 -7.83
CA THR A 344 -11.40 22.79 -8.16
C THR A 344 -10.76 23.39 -6.90
N TYR A 345 -11.53 23.54 -5.82
CA TYR A 345 -11.00 24.01 -4.54
C TYR A 345 -9.95 23.06 -3.94
N SER A 346 -10.13 21.75 -4.09
CA SER A 346 -9.17 20.76 -3.62
C SER A 346 -7.82 20.86 -4.35
N VAL A 347 -7.84 21.05 -5.67
CA VAL A 347 -6.62 21.16 -6.48
C VAL A 347 -5.87 22.44 -6.14
N VAL A 348 -6.57 23.59 -6.14
CA VAL A 348 -5.96 24.88 -5.83
C VAL A 348 -5.43 24.92 -4.40
N GLY A 349 -6.22 24.44 -3.43
CA GLY A 349 -5.82 24.36 -2.03
C GLY A 349 -4.65 23.41 -1.78
N GLY A 350 -4.58 22.31 -2.54
CA GLY A 350 -3.47 21.36 -2.52
C GLY A 350 -2.15 22.00 -2.95
N ILE A 351 -2.14 22.67 -4.10
CA ILE A 351 -0.96 23.35 -4.65
C ILE A 351 -0.47 24.45 -3.70
N LEU A 352 -1.36 25.34 -3.26
CA LEU A 352 -1.00 26.44 -2.35
C LEU A 352 -0.52 25.92 -0.99
N GLY A 353 -1.15 24.86 -0.48
CA GLY A 353 -0.75 24.23 0.78
C GLY A 353 0.64 23.59 0.70
N TYR A 354 0.99 22.99 -0.43
CA TYR A 354 2.31 22.42 -0.66
C TYR A 354 3.39 23.51 -0.73
N ILE A 355 3.17 24.58 -1.50
CA ILE A 355 4.10 25.72 -1.56
C ILE A 355 4.35 26.30 -0.16
N LEU A 356 3.27 26.45 0.63
CA LEU A 356 3.38 26.93 2.00
C LEU A 356 4.21 25.98 2.90
N SER A 357 4.13 24.66 2.69
CA SER A 357 4.97 23.71 3.45
C SER A 357 6.45 23.88 3.17
N ILE A 358 6.83 24.13 1.90
CA ILE A 358 8.23 24.36 1.52
C ILE A 358 8.75 25.64 2.18
N ILE A 359 7.95 26.71 2.17
CA ILE A 359 8.33 27.98 2.80
C ILE A 359 8.54 27.78 4.30
N MET A 360 7.62 27.08 4.98
CA MET A 360 7.74 26.80 6.42
C MET A 360 8.94 25.90 6.74
N ALA A 361 9.20 24.90 5.90
CA ALA A 361 10.38 24.04 5.98
C ALA A 361 11.69 24.84 5.85
N MET A 362 11.77 25.73 4.87
CA MET A 362 12.92 26.58 4.63
C MET A 362 13.18 27.53 5.81
N LEU A 363 12.13 28.14 6.35
CA LEU A 363 12.22 28.97 7.55
C LEU A 363 12.67 28.15 8.76
N GLY A 364 12.13 26.94 8.97
CA GLY A 364 12.54 26.05 10.05
C GLY A 364 14.02 25.64 10.00
N GLY A 365 14.57 25.47 8.79
CA GLY A 365 16.00 25.23 8.58
C GLY A 365 16.88 26.40 9.04
N ILE A 366 16.43 27.65 8.85
CA ILE A 366 17.16 28.85 9.29
C ILE A 366 17.22 28.96 10.82
N PHE A 367 16.18 28.51 11.52
CA PHE A 367 16.11 28.55 12.99
C PHE A 367 16.72 27.32 13.69
N GLY A 368 17.42 26.45 12.96
CA GLY A 368 18.09 25.28 13.55
C GLY A 368 17.15 24.15 14.00
N ALA A 369 15.88 24.19 13.59
CA ALA A 369 14.87 23.16 13.89
C ALA A 369 14.79 22.05 12.82
N GLY A 370 15.71 22.03 11.86
CA GLY A 370 15.59 21.25 10.62
C GLY A 370 16.19 19.84 10.69
N GLY A 371 15.32 18.82 10.72
CA GLY A 371 15.67 17.50 10.20
C GLY A 371 15.91 17.56 8.68
N GLN A 372 16.62 16.56 8.13
CA GLN A 372 16.77 16.45 6.67
C GLN A 372 15.40 16.20 6.04
N LEU A 373 14.83 17.23 5.41
CA LEU A 373 13.57 17.13 4.71
C LEU A 373 13.81 16.52 3.34
N ASN A 374 13.12 15.40 3.10
CA ASN A 374 13.09 14.73 1.82
C ASN A 374 12.05 15.42 0.93
N TYR A 375 12.54 16.20 -0.04
CA TYR A 375 11.71 16.84 -1.07
C TYR A 375 11.37 15.90 -2.23
N ALA A 376 11.55 14.58 -2.07
CA ALA A 376 11.25 13.60 -3.11
C ALA A 376 9.81 13.70 -3.61
N SER A 377 9.67 13.65 -4.93
CA SER A 377 8.40 13.74 -5.66
C SER A 377 7.36 12.72 -5.18
N THR A 378 7.79 11.53 -4.75
CA THR A 378 6.89 10.47 -4.27
C THR A 378 6.11 10.88 -3.03
N THR A 379 6.78 11.49 -2.04
CA THR A 379 6.14 11.95 -0.80
C THR A 379 5.11 13.03 -1.07
N VAL A 380 5.44 13.96 -1.97
CA VAL A 380 4.56 15.05 -2.39
C VAL A 380 3.30 14.50 -3.04
N VAL A 381 3.46 13.58 -3.99
CA VAL A 381 2.35 12.94 -4.69
C VAL A 381 1.46 12.21 -3.69
N THR A 382 2.02 11.41 -2.78
CA THR A 382 1.22 10.68 -1.79
C THR A 382 0.41 11.61 -0.89
N THR A 383 1.00 12.72 -0.44
CA THR A 383 0.32 13.65 0.47
C THR A 383 -0.79 14.43 -0.23
N VAL A 384 -0.55 14.92 -1.44
CA VAL A 384 -1.57 15.60 -2.23
C VAL A 384 -2.71 14.64 -2.58
N SER A 385 -2.40 13.40 -2.98
CA SER A 385 -3.42 12.38 -3.28
C SER A 385 -4.29 12.04 -2.07
N ILE A 386 -3.70 11.83 -0.89
CA ILE A 386 -4.45 11.53 0.34
C ILE A 386 -5.39 12.69 0.71
N MET A 387 -4.90 13.94 0.63
CA MET A 387 -5.74 15.10 0.90
C MET A 387 -6.88 15.23 -0.11
N MET A 388 -6.61 14.98 -1.38
CA MET A 388 -7.63 15.05 -2.43
C MET A 388 -8.72 14.00 -2.21
N ILE A 389 -8.34 12.77 -1.84
CA ILE A 389 -9.29 11.69 -1.49
C ILE A 389 -10.10 12.07 -0.25
N ALA A 390 -9.46 12.63 0.79
CA ALA A 390 -10.15 13.04 2.02
C ALA A 390 -11.19 14.13 1.74
N ILE A 391 -10.83 15.15 0.94
CA ILE A 391 -11.74 16.24 0.57
C ILE A 391 -12.91 15.70 -0.24
N LEU A 392 -12.64 14.85 -1.25
CA LEU A 392 -13.70 14.25 -2.07
C LEU A 392 -14.63 13.36 -1.25
N GLY A 393 -14.08 12.55 -0.34
CA GLY A 393 -14.87 11.69 0.55
C GLY A 393 -15.83 12.50 1.43
N VAL A 394 -15.36 13.63 1.96
CA VAL A 394 -16.17 14.54 2.79
C VAL A 394 -17.25 15.24 1.98
N THR A 395 -16.97 15.64 0.74
CA THR A 395 -17.92 16.40 -0.09
C THR A 395 -19.04 15.53 -0.67
N VAL A 396 -18.90 14.20 -0.67
CA VAL A 396 -19.97 13.29 -1.11
C VAL A 396 -21.26 13.49 -0.32
N TYR A 397 -21.19 13.62 1.01
CA TYR A 397 -22.39 13.72 1.84
C TYR A 397 -23.23 14.98 1.54
N PRO A 398 -22.66 16.20 1.54
CA PRO A 398 -23.39 17.42 1.16
C PRO A 398 -23.96 17.34 -0.26
N VAL A 399 -23.19 16.78 -1.21
CA VAL A 399 -23.62 16.62 -2.61
C VAL A 399 -24.85 15.70 -2.71
N ILE A 400 -24.85 14.56 -2.01
CA ILE A 400 -26.01 13.67 -1.95
C ILE A 400 -27.20 14.39 -1.29
N LYS A 401 -26.97 15.10 -0.19
CA LYS A 401 -28.02 15.86 0.50
C LYS A 401 -28.65 16.90 -0.43
N ALA A 402 -27.83 17.66 -1.17
CA ALA A 402 -28.27 18.64 -2.15
C ALA A 402 -29.07 18.01 -3.30
N SER A 403 -28.61 16.88 -3.84
CA SER A 403 -29.33 16.16 -4.90
C SER A 403 -30.73 15.70 -4.47
N ARG A 404 -30.88 15.26 -3.21
CA ARG A 404 -32.16 14.79 -2.67
C ARG A 404 -33.16 15.92 -2.45
N MET A 405 -32.71 17.15 -2.22
CA MET A 405 -33.59 18.32 -2.10
C MET A 405 -34.35 18.62 -3.40
N ILE A 406 -33.83 18.17 -4.55
CA ILE A 406 -34.45 18.35 -5.87
C ILE A 406 -35.52 17.29 -6.18
N THR A 407 -35.54 16.18 -5.45
CA THR A 407 -36.52 15.09 -5.63
C THR A 407 -37.50 15.00 -4.45
N PRO A 408 -38.49 15.91 -4.33
CA PRO A 408 -39.54 15.80 -3.32
C PRO A 408 -40.60 14.73 -3.64
N SER A 409 -40.53 14.02 -4.78
CA SER A 409 -41.66 13.22 -5.28
C SER A 409 -41.74 11.77 -4.80
N LEU A 410 -40.71 11.21 -4.14
CA LEU A 410 -40.70 9.77 -3.80
C LEU A 410 -41.39 9.42 -2.47
N GLU A 411 -41.61 10.36 -1.55
CA GLU A 411 -42.34 10.10 -0.29
C GLU A 411 -43.87 10.06 -0.46
N ARG A 412 -44.40 10.26 -1.67
CA ARG A 412 -45.85 10.19 -1.97
C ARG A 412 -46.32 8.83 -2.47
N ARG A 413 -45.58 7.74 -2.21
CA ARG A 413 -46.08 6.37 -2.48
C ARG A 413 -46.91 5.90 -1.28
N TRP A 414 -48.22 5.76 -1.48
CA TRP A 414 -49.15 5.20 -0.51
C TRP A 414 -48.62 3.86 0.05
N LYS A 415 -48.49 3.77 1.37
CA LYS A 415 -47.92 2.60 2.05
C LYS A 415 -49.04 1.64 2.46
N ILE A 416 -49.12 0.50 1.77
CA ILE A 416 -50.09 -0.56 2.06
C ILE A 416 -49.62 -1.33 3.31
N SER A 417 -50.48 -1.48 4.31
CA SER A 417 -50.21 -2.30 5.49
C SER A 417 -50.02 -3.78 5.10
N PRO A 418 -49.10 -4.53 5.73
CA PRO A 418 -48.93 -5.95 5.42
C PRO A 418 -50.13 -6.79 5.90
N PRO A 419 -50.44 -7.93 5.23
CA PRO A 419 -51.55 -8.80 5.63
C PRO A 419 -51.29 -9.56 6.93
N LYS A 420 -52.35 -9.81 7.69
CA LYS A 420 -52.34 -10.64 8.91
C LYS A 420 -52.72 -12.07 8.55
N GLY A 421 -51.72 -12.93 8.41
CA GLY A 421 -51.94 -14.31 7.96
C GLY A 421 -52.43 -14.35 6.51
N ASP A 422 -53.65 -14.85 6.32
CA ASP A 422 -54.35 -14.97 5.03
C ASP A 422 -55.43 -13.89 4.83
N ILE A 423 -55.50 -12.90 5.73
CA ILE A 423 -56.46 -11.79 5.67
C ILE A 423 -55.70 -10.48 5.44
N TRP A 424 -56.19 -9.68 4.50
CA TRP A 424 -55.62 -8.37 4.16
C TRP A 424 -56.71 -7.30 4.20
N GLU A 425 -56.60 -6.40 5.16
CA GLU A 425 -57.48 -5.25 5.32
C GLU A 425 -56.74 -3.97 4.92
N VAL A 426 -57.29 -3.23 3.96
CA VAL A 426 -56.68 -1.99 3.44
C VAL A 426 -57.74 -0.91 3.35
N THR A 427 -57.60 0.14 4.15
CA THR A 427 -58.42 1.35 4.03
C THR A 427 -57.94 2.19 2.84
N LEU A 428 -58.85 2.47 1.90
CA LEU A 428 -58.55 3.29 0.74
C LEU A 428 -58.52 4.78 1.16
N PRO A 429 -57.59 5.60 0.64
CA PRO A 429 -57.47 7.01 0.99
C PRO A 429 -58.53 7.87 0.28
N PHE A 430 -59.80 7.48 0.41
CA PHE A 430 -60.94 8.09 -0.26
C PHE A 430 -62.17 8.02 0.65
N PHE A 431 -62.89 9.14 0.74
CA PHE A 431 -64.15 9.26 1.46
C PHE A 431 -65.12 10.14 0.68
N VAL A 432 -66.41 9.89 0.89
CA VAL A 432 -67.53 10.71 0.39
C VAL A 432 -68.46 11.08 1.54
N THR A 433 -69.22 12.15 1.38
CA THR A 433 -70.15 12.67 2.40
C THR A 433 -71.60 12.43 2.05
N GLU A 434 -71.93 12.31 0.76
CA GLU A 434 -73.29 12.13 0.28
C GLU A 434 -73.58 10.65 0.05
N ASP A 435 -74.71 10.17 0.55
CA ASP A 435 -75.14 8.78 0.42
C ASP A 435 -75.29 8.40 -1.06
N GLU A 436 -75.84 9.31 -1.87
CA GLU A 436 -75.98 9.12 -3.31
C GLU A 436 -74.61 9.00 -3.98
N GLU A 437 -73.61 9.80 -3.60
CA GLU A 437 -72.26 9.67 -4.16
C GLU A 437 -71.62 8.32 -3.82
N ALA A 438 -71.87 7.77 -2.62
CA ALA A 438 -71.43 6.42 -2.27
C ALA A 438 -72.08 5.34 -3.14
N ASP A 439 -73.37 5.49 -3.48
CA ASP A 439 -74.10 4.60 -4.39
C ASP A 439 -73.48 4.60 -5.80
N GLY A 440 -73.10 5.79 -6.28
CA GLY A 440 -72.40 5.96 -7.54
C GLY A 440 -71.04 5.25 -7.57
N VAL A 441 -70.25 5.37 -6.49
CA VAL A 441 -68.95 4.69 -6.35
C VAL A 441 -69.12 3.17 -6.36
N LEU A 442 -70.10 2.63 -5.63
CA LEU A 442 -70.36 1.19 -5.61
C LEU A 442 -70.79 0.66 -6.99
N SER A 443 -71.62 1.41 -7.72
CA SER A 443 -72.00 1.08 -9.11
C SER A 443 -70.83 1.10 -10.06
N TYR A 444 -69.97 2.11 -9.93
CA TYR A 444 -68.77 2.27 -10.75
C TYR A 444 -67.80 1.11 -10.54
N ILE A 445 -67.57 0.72 -9.29
CA ILE A 445 -66.74 -0.45 -9.00
C ILE A 445 -67.41 -1.73 -9.46
N HIS A 446 -68.72 -1.88 -9.32
CA HIS A 446 -69.41 -3.05 -9.86
C HIS A 446 -69.23 -3.16 -11.39
N GLU A 447 -69.33 -2.05 -12.13
CA GLU A 447 -69.05 -2.04 -13.58
C GLU A 447 -67.61 -2.46 -13.90
N LEU A 448 -66.63 -1.96 -13.13
CA LEU A 448 -65.24 -2.39 -13.23
C LEU A 448 -65.10 -3.90 -13.01
N LEU A 449 -65.74 -4.46 -11.97
CA LEU A 449 -65.68 -5.89 -11.66
C LEU A 449 -66.28 -6.72 -12.81
N MET A 450 -67.43 -6.31 -13.35
CA MET A 450 -68.06 -6.97 -14.49
C MET A 450 -67.19 -6.90 -15.76
N GLY A 451 -66.41 -5.83 -15.94
CA GLY A 451 -65.41 -5.72 -17.00
C GLY A 451 -64.27 -6.74 -16.88
N HIS A 452 -64.05 -7.33 -15.70
CA HIS A 452 -63.03 -8.35 -15.43
C HIS A 452 -63.60 -9.79 -15.46
N LEU A 453 -64.76 -10.00 -16.08
CA LEU A 453 -65.34 -11.33 -16.30
C LEU A 453 -64.63 -12.11 -17.43
N ALA A 454 -64.02 -11.40 -18.38
CA ALA A 454 -63.36 -12.00 -19.54
C ALA A 454 -62.16 -12.88 -19.13
N GLU A 455 -61.91 -13.95 -19.88
CA GLU A 455 -60.83 -14.88 -19.56
C GLU A 455 -59.43 -14.24 -19.61
N ASP A 456 -59.23 -13.29 -20.52
CA ASP A 456 -57.93 -12.64 -20.74
C ASP A 456 -57.73 -11.34 -19.94
N SER A 457 -58.44 -11.16 -18.83
CA SER A 457 -58.25 -9.96 -18.01
C SER A 457 -56.80 -9.85 -17.49
N GLU A 458 -56.21 -8.66 -17.51
CA GLU A 458 -54.78 -8.49 -17.25
C GLU A 458 -54.38 -8.65 -15.78
N ILE A 459 -55.24 -8.22 -14.84
CA ILE A 459 -54.87 -8.08 -13.41
C ILE A 459 -55.58 -9.14 -12.56
N PHE A 460 -56.88 -9.34 -12.77
CA PHE A 460 -57.65 -10.36 -12.06
C PHE A 460 -58.85 -10.81 -12.91
N ARG A 461 -59.30 -12.03 -12.69
CA ARG A 461 -60.55 -12.58 -13.25
C ARG A 461 -61.60 -12.67 -12.16
N LEU A 462 -62.78 -12.08 -12.40
CA LEU A 462 -63.94 -12.18 -11.52
C LEU A 462 -64.55 -13.59 -11.61
N LYS A 463 -64.87 -14.17 -10.44
CA LYS A 463 -65.71 -15.38 -10.34
C LYS A 463 -67.10 -14.98 -9.83
N PRO A 464 -68.15 -14.99 -10.67
CA PRO A 464 -69.50 -14.67 -10.24
C PRO A 464 -70.04 -15.73 -9.26
N PRO A 465 -71.00 -15.38 -8.39
CA PRO A 465 -71.76 -14.12 -8.33
C PRO A 465 -71.08 -13.02 -7.49
N ILE A 466 -71.37 -11.75 -7.81
CA ILE A 466 -71.12 -10.61 -6.90
C ILE A 466 -72.32 -10.51 -5.95
N LYS A 467 -72.07 -10.54 -4.65
CA LYS A 467 -73.11 -10.40 -3.62
C LYS A 467 -73.02 -9.02 -2.99
N LEU A 468 -74.15 -8.32 -2.89
CA LEU A 468 -74.26 -7.12 -2.07
C LEU A 468 -74.77 -7.52 -0.68
N MET A 469 -74.01 -7.17 0.36
CA MET A 469 -74.40 -7.35 1.75
C MET A 469 -74.60 -6.00 2.40
N GLU A 470 -75.65 -5.85 3.20
CA GLU A 470 -75.94 -4.63 3.95
C GLU A 470 -76.13 -4.98 5.43
N GLN A 471 -75.36 -4.32 6.30
CA GLN A 471 -75.47 -4.46 7.74
C GLN A 471 -75.69 -3.08 8.37
N LYS A 472 -76.80 -2.94 9.12
CA LYS A 472 -77.14 -1.72 9.86
C LYS A 472 -76.84 -1.94 11.34
N ASP A 473 -75.72 -1.43 11.81
CA ASP A 473 -75.39 -1.38 13.24
C ASP A 473 -75.78 -0.02 13.85
N PRO A 474 -76.06 0.05 15.17
CA PRO A 474 -76.46 1.30 15.83
C PRO A 474 -75.44 2.46 15.70
N LYS A 475 -74.18 2.16 15.36
CA LYS A 475 -73.08 3.14 15.25
C LYS A 475 -72.54 3.31 13.82
N MET A 476 -72.76 2.33 12.94
CA MET A 476 -72.21 2.32 11.58
C MET A 476 -73.17 1.63 10.62
N HIS A 477 -73.26 2.15 9.40
CA HIS A 477 -73.98 1.50 8.30
C HIS A 477 -72.95 0.99 7.31
N VAL A 478 -72.89 -0.34 7.13
CA VAL A 478 -71.87 -1.02 6.32
C VAL A 478 -72.54 -1.67 5.11
N ARG A 479 -72.00 -1.41 3.93
CA ARG A 479 -72.38 -2.07 2.67
C ARG A 479 -71.17 -2.74 2.06
N ALA A 480 -71.29 -3.96 1.59
CA ALA A 480 -70.18 -4.75 1.06
C ALA A 480 -70.51 -5.30 -0.33
N LEU A 481 -69.63 -5.07 -1.31
CA LEU A 481 -69.59 -5.84 -2.55
C LEU A 481 -68.63 -7.01 -2.36
N ALA A 482 -69.17 -8.21 -2.17
CA ALA A 482 -68.42 -9.44 -1.93
C ALA A 482 -68.33 -10.28 -3.20
N PHE A 483 -67.13 -10.70 -3.58
CA PHE A 483 -66.89 -11.51 -4.78
C PHE A 483 -65.63 -12.35 -4.65
N GLU A 484 -65.56 -13.44 -5.40
CA GLU A 484 -64.32 -14.20 -5.56
C GLU A 484 -63.54 -13.71 -6.79
N SER A 485 -62.21 -13.70 -6.68
CA SER A 485 -61.33 -13.35 -7.78
C SER A 485 -60.12 -14.28 -7.89
N LEU A 486 -59.66 -14.48 -9.11
CA LEU A 486 -58.40 -15.15 -9.44
C LEU A 486 -57.39 -14.08 -9.85
N LEU A 487 -56.22 -14.01 -9.24
CA LEU A 487 -55.19 -13.02 -9.57
C LEU A 487 -54.28 -13.52 -10.71
N ALA A 488 -53.92 -12.63 -11.64
CA ALA A 488 -52.89 -12.91 -12.64
C ALA A 488 -51.49 -12.97 -11.99
N PRO A 489 -50.55 -13.80 -12.49
CA PRO A 489 -50.70 -14.76 -13.59
C PRO A 489 -51.52 -15.99 -13.17
N TYR A 490 -52.49 -16.36 -14.01
CA TYR A 490 -53.51 -17.36 -13.69
C TYR A 490 -52.97 -18.77 -13.48
N ASP A 491 -51.79 -19.08 -14.04
CA ASP A 491 -51.10 -20.36 -13.87
C ASP A 491 -50.73 -20.65 -12.40
N LEU A 492 -50.64 -19.61 -11.56
CA LEU A 492 -50.34 -19.76 -10.14
C LEU A 492 -51.57 -20.13 -9.28
N GLY A 493 -52.77 -20.15 -9.88
CA GLY A 493 -54.00 -20.58 -9.20
C GLY A 493 -54.38 -19.75 -7.97
N ILE A 494 -53.97 -18.48 -7.91
CA ILE A 494 -54.15 -17.62 -6.74
C ILE A 494 -55.60 -17.15 -6.67
N THR A 495 -56.38 -17.77 -5.79
CA THR A 495 -57.80 -17.41 -5.58
C THR A 495 -57.96 -16.69 -4.25
N GLN A 496 -58.81 -15.68 -4.24
CA GLN A 496 -59.13 -14.89 -3.05
C GLN A 496 -60.61 -14.53 -3.03
N HIS A 497 -61.16 -14.39 -1.83
CA HIS A 497 -62.43 -13.73 -1.57
C HIS A 497 -62.13 -12.25 -1.28
N ALA A 498 -62.78 -11.33 -1.97
CA ALA A 498 -62.59 -9.89 -1.82
C ALA A 498 -63.92 -9.20 -1.50
N GLU A 499 -63.89 -8.26 -0.57
CA GLU A 499 -65.02 -7.48 -0.11
C GLU A 499 -64.64 -6.00 -0.16
N LEU A 500 -65.30 -5.23 -1.02
CA LEU A 500 -65.21 -3.77 -0.96
C LEU A 500 -66.30 -3.24 -0.03
N LEU A 501 -65.88 -2.71 1.11
CA LEU A 501 -66.73 -2.18 2.17
C LEU A 501 -66.87 -0.67 2.04
N ASP A 502 -68.11 -0.19 1.97
CA ASP A 502 -68.51 1.17 2.26
C ASP A 502 -68.99 1.24 3.72
N VAL A 503 -68.24 1.96 4.55
CA VAL A 503 -68.52 2.13 5.99
C VAL A 503 -68.91 3.56 6.26
N LYS A 504 -70.21 3.80 6.49
CA LYS A 504 -70.74 5.10 6.93
C LYS A 504 -70.65 5.21 8.45
N SER A 505 -69.85 6.16 8.93
CA SER A 505 -69.78 6.51 10.35
C SER A 505 -70.92 7.46 10.71
N MET A 506 -71.79 7.07 11.65
CA MET A 506 -72.93 7.91 12.07
C MET A 506 -72.50 9.17 12.84
N GLU A 507 -71.30 9.18 13.43
CA GLU A 507 -70.73 10.34 14.13
C GLU A 507 -70.20 11.41 13.16
N THR A 508 -69.51 10.99 12.09
CA THR A 508 -68.85 11.91 11.16
C THR A 508 -69.64 12.17 9.87
N LYS A 509 -70.69 11.39 9.63
CA LYS A 509 -71.48 11.37 8.38
C LYS A 509 -70.62 11.20 7.12
N ARG A 510 -69.51 10.44 7.23
CA ARG A 510 -68.60 10.13 6.12
C ARG A 510 -68.63 8.65 5.81
N HIS A 511 -68.62 8.35 4.52
CA HIS A 511 -68.43 7.03 3.95
C HIS A 511 -66.95 6.81 3.70
N ASN A 512 -66.36 5.81 4.36
CA ASN A 512 -64.98 5.38 4.12
C ASN A 512 -64.99 4.05 3.39
N PHE A 513 -64.14 3.91 2.38
CA PHE A 513 -64.02 2.68 1.62
C PHE A 513 -62.83 1.85 2.11
N SER A 514 -63.08 0.57 2.41
CA SER A 514 -62.05 -0.40 2.80
C SER A 514 -62.14 -1.65 1.94
N LEU A 515 -60.99 -2.18 1.54
CA LEU A 515 -60.88 -3.43 0.79
C LEU A 515 -60.41 -4.53 1.74
N HIS A 516 -61.23 -5.55 1.91
CA HIS A 516 -60.92 -6.74 2.71
C HIS A 516 -60.72 -7.92 1.77
N MET A 517 -59.61 -8.62 1.90
CA MET A 517 -59.29 -9.78 1.06
C MET A 517 -58.91 -10.96 1.94
N LYS A 518 -59.37 -12.15 1.57
CA LYS A 518 -59.00 -13.41 2.22
C LYS A 518 -58.49 -14.39 1.17
N ARG A 519 -57.27 -14.88 1.33
CA ARG A 519 -56.69 -15.89 0.44
C ARG A 519 -57.46 -17.21 0.60
N LEU A 520 -57.91 -17.79 -0.52
CA LEU A 520 -58.56 -19.10 -0.57
C LEU A 520 -57.58 -20.19 -0.98
N ALA A 521 -56.81 -19.95 -2.06
CA ALA A 521 -55.77 -20.88 -2.54
C ALA A 521 -54.60 -20.14 -3.22
N GLY A 522 -53.53 -20.88 -3.49
CA GLY A 522 -52.30 -20.38 -4.12
C GLY A 522 -51.20 -19.94 -3.13
N PRO A 523 -49.94 -19.77 -3.57
CA PRO A 523 -48.83 -19.44 -2.68
C PRO A 523 -48.98 -18.05 -2.02
N ARG A 524 -48.79 -17.97 -0.69
CA ARG A 524 -48.94 -16.72 0.07
C ARG A 524 -48.02 -15.60 -0.43
N GLY A 525 -46.77 -15.90 -0.76
CA GLY A 525 -45.82 -14.90 -1.28
C GLY A 525 -46.30 -14.27 -2.58
N SER A 526 -46.80 -15.08 -3.51
CA SER A 526 -47.36 -14.62 -4.77
C SER A 526 -48.66 -13.84 -4.57
N TRP A 527 -49.55 -14.28 -3.67
CA TRP A 527 -50.76 -13.53 -3.30
C TRP A 527 -50.44 -12.14 -2.75
N ILE A 528 -49.38 -12.01 -1.93
CA ILE A 528 -48.94 -10.70 -1.43
C ILE A 528 -48.40 -9.81 -2.56
N THR A 529 -47.65 -10.37 -3.50
CA THR A 529 -47.05 -9.61 -4.61
C THR A 529 -48.12 -9.12 -5.59
N PHE A 530 -48.93 -10.02 -6.15
CA PHE A 530 -49.97 -9.69 -7.12
C PHE A 530 -51.18 -9.01 -6.47
N GLY A 531 -51.44 -9.29 -5.19
CA GLY A 531 -52.46 -8.59 -4.41
C GLY A 531 -52.20 -7.09 -4.30
N LYS A 532 -50.93 -6.63 -4.32
CA LYS A 532 -50.63 -5.18 -4.34
C LYS A 532 -51.09 -4.51 -5.63
N GLU A 533 -50.95 -5.19 -6.77
CA GLU A 533 -51.39 -4.68 -8.07
C GLU A 533 -52.92 -4.61 -8.13
N PHE A 534 -53.60 -5.63 -7.60
CA PHE A 534 -55.05 -5.63 -7.43
C PHE A 534 -55.53 -4.47 -6.53
N ILE A 535 -54.93 -4.30 -5.35
CA ILE A 535 -55.25 -3.18 -4.44
C ILE A 535 -55.00 -1.83 -5.14
N ASP A 536 -53.90 -1.69 -5.87
CA ASP A 536 -53.55 -0.45 -6.56
C ASP A 536 -54.52 -0.14 -7.71
N LEU A 537 -55.01 -1.15 -8.43
CA LEU A 537 -56.06 -1.00 -9.43
C LEU A 537 -57.35 -0.46 -8.80
N ILE A 538 -57.87 -1.13 -7.75
CA ILE A 538 -59.09 -0.70 -7.07
C ILE A 538 -58.92 0.74 -6.52
N ARG A 539 -57.77 1.04 -5.91
CA ARG A 539 -57.47 2.38 -5.43
C ARG A 539 -57.50 3.41 -6.56
N LYS A 540 -56.82 3.16 -7.69
CA LYS A 540 -56.79 4.08 -8.82
C LYS A 540 -58.20 4.36 -9.34
N GLN A 541 -59.03 3.33 -9.43
CA GLN A 541 -60.41 3.45 -9.90
C GLN A 541 -61.27 4.29 -8.94
N VAL A 542 -61.18 4.03 -7.63
CA VAL A 542 -61.86 4.85 -6.63
C VAL A 542 -61.38 6.30 -6.63
N LEU A 543 -60.09 6.56 -6.89
CA LEU A 543 -59.57 7.93 -7.02
C LEU A 543 -60.01 8.62 -8.32
N LEU A 544 -60.12 7.87 -9.42
CA LEU A 544 -60.61 8.36 -10.71
C LEU A 544 -62.07 8.83 -10.63
N TRP A 545 -62.87 8.28 -9.71
CA TRP A 545 -64.22 8.78 -9.42
C TRP A 545 -64.29 10.31 -9.29
N ARG A 546 -63.28 10.94 -8.66
CA ARG A 546 -63.23 12.41 -8.49
C ARG A 546 -63.00 13.20 -9.78
N SER A 547 -62.55 12.55 -10.84
CA SER A 547 -62.32 13.18 -12.15
C SER A 547 -63.54 13.14 -13.07
N PHE A 548 -64.53 12.29 -12.78
CA PHE A 548 -65.78 12.24 -13.55
C PHE A 548 -66.55 13.56 -13.42
N ARG A 549 -67.21 13.95 -14.50
CA ARG A 549 -68.05 15.15 -14.53
C ARG A 549 -69.32 14.93 -13.69
N PRO A 550 -69.97 16.01 -13.18
CA PRO A 550 -71.15 15.86 -12.33
C PRO A 550 -72.32 15.09 -12.98
N ASP A 551 -72.53 15.26 -14.29
CA ASP A 551 -73.52 14.55 -15.10
C ASP A 551 -73.27 13.04 -15.16
N GLU A 552 -72.02 12.63 -15.37
CA GLU A 552 -71.61 11.22 -15.38
C GLU A 552 -71.82 10.58 -14.01
N ARG A 553 -71.52 11.31 -12.92
CA ARG A 553 -71.73 10.78 -11.55
C ARG A 553 -73.20 10.52 -11.28
N VAL A 554 -74.10 11.44 -11.63
CA VAL A 554 -75.56 11.28 -11.45
C VAL A 554 -76.07 10.05 -12.21
N GLU A 555 -75.53 9.77 -13.40
CA GLU A 555 -75.88 8.56 -14.13
C GLU A 555 -75.53 7.29 -13.34
N TYR A 556 -74.30 7.19 -12.81
CA TYR A 556 -73.87 6.07 -11.97
C TYR A 556 -74.67 5.95 -10.67
N GLN A 557 -75.07 7.06 -10.05
CA GLN A 557 -75.95 7.07 -8.87
C GLN A 557 -77.32 6.45 -9.19
N SER A 558 -77.89 6.77 -10.36
CA SER A 558 -79.18 6.21 -10.78
C SER A 558 -79.10 4.71 -11.11
N ARG A 559 -77.99 4.26 -11.73
CA ARG A 559 -77.73 2.85 -12.06
C ARG A 559 -77.66 1.95 -10.82
N PHE A 560 -77.28 2.48 -9.65
CA PHE A 560 -77.25 1.69 -8.40
C PHE A 560 -78.63 1.16 -8.00
N ARG A 561 -79.68 1.97 -8.21
CA ARG A 561 -81.05 1.56 -7.87
C ARG A 561 -81.53 0.41 -8.74
N ASP A 562 -81.18 0.42 -10.02
CA ASP A 562 -81.46 -0.68 -10.95
C ASP A 562 -80.65 -1.95 -10.61
N LEU A 563 -79.42 -1.77 -10.14
CA LEU A 563 -78.53 -2.84 -9.72
C LEU A 563 -79.06 -3.53 -8.45
N LEU A 564 -79.54 -2.77 -7.46
CA LEU A 564 -80.23 -3.29 -6.27
C LEU A 564 -81.44 -4.14 -6.67
N LEU A 565 -82.30 -3.64 -7.55
CA LEU A 565 -83.48 -4.36 -8.04
C LEU A 565 -83.15 -5.65 -8.81
N LYS A 566 -82.01 -5.69 -9.52
CA LYS A 566 -81.53 -6.90 -10.20
C LYS A 566 -80.96 -7.92 -9.22
N MET A 567 -80.15 -7.48 -8.26
CA MET A 567 -79.54 -8.35 -7.25
C MET A 567 -80.57 -8.93 -6.26
N GLU A 568 -81.61 -8.17 -5.89
CA GLU A 568 -82.73 -8.68 -5.10
C GLU A 568 -83.51 -9.78 -5.85
N LYS A 569 -83.70 -9.64 -7.16
CA LYS A 569 -84.35 -10.66 -8.01
C LYS A 569 -83.51 -11.93 -8.18
N GLU A 570 -82.18 -11.81 -8.20
CA GLU A 570 -81.26 -12.96 -8.27
C GLU A 570 -81.16 -13.69 -6.92
N ASN A 571 -81.12 -12.97 -5.80
CA ASN A 571 -81.19 -13.57 -4.46
C ASN A 571 -82.52 -14.30 -4.22
N ALA A 572 -83.65 -13.74 -4.67
CA ALA A 572 -84.96 -14.39 -4.59
C ALA A 572 -85.10 -15.65 -5.47
N LYS A 573 -84.32 -15.76 -6.56
CA LYS A 573 -84.25 -16.98 -7.39
C LYS A 573 -83.34 -18.06 -6.78
N GLY A 574 -82.28 -17.67 -6.06
CA GLY A 574 -81.39 -18.59 -5.36
C GLY A 574 -82.05 -19.32 -4.19
N GLU A 575 -82.85 -18.61 -3.38
CA GLU A 575 -83.59 -19.22 -2.25
C GLU A 575 -84.77 -20.12 -2.68
N GLY A 576 -85.22 -20.01 -3.94
CA GLY A 576 -86.25 -20.89 -4.51
C GLY A 576 -85.72 -22.22 -5.07
N ALA A 577 -84.41 -22.33 -5.33
CA ALA A 577 -83.78 -23.55 -5.84
C ALA A 577 -83.38 -24.52 -4.70
N ASP A 578 -83.11 -24.00 -3.51
CA ASP A 578 -82.68 -24.79 -2.32
C ASP A 578 -83.86 -25.41 -1.53
N LYS A 579 -85.10 -25.32 -2.06
CA LYS A 579 -86.31 -25.95 -1.50
C LYS A 579 -86.88 -27.08 -2.35
N ASN A 580 -86.22 -27.44 -3.45
CA ASN A 580 -86.52 -28.61 -4.27
C ASN A 580 -85.21 -29.34 -4.63
N GLU A 581 -84.51 -29.85 -3.62
CA GLU A 581 -83.66 -31.05 -3.70
C GLU A 581 -83.84 -31.89 -2.44
#